data_AF-A0A919LBU1-F1
#
_entry.id   AF-A0A919LBU1-F1
#
_cell.length_a   1.000
_cell.length_b   1.000
_cell.length_c   1.000
_cell.angle_alpha   90.00
_cell.angle_beta   90.00
_cell.angle_gamma   90.00
#
_symmetry.space_group_name_H-M   'P 1'
#
loop_
_entity.id
_entity.type
_entity.pdbx_description
1 polymer ?
#
loop_
_entity_poly.entity_id
_entity_poly.type
_entity_poly.pdbx_seq_one_letter_code
_entity_poly.pdbx_strand_id
1 'polypeptide(L)'
;MRESVQAEVMMSFLVSEELSFRIPVELRYDARDPYAIRLTFHLPGDAPVTWAFGRELLLDGINKPCGDGDVHIAPTHPEELSDVHIRLQVGGDRALFRASAAPLVAFLDRTDRLVPLGQERNLGDFEENLDEALDKILAESRQNEQNAG
;
A
#
# COMPACT_ATOMS: atom_id res chain seq x y z
N MET A 1 1.35 -22.98 2.67
CA MET A 1 0.51 -22.52 1.54
C MET A 1 0.77 -21.03 1.38
N ARG A 2 1.03 -20.48 0.18
CA ARG A 2 1.16 -19.03 -0.01
C ARG A 2 -0.24 -18.46 -0.13
N GLU A 3 -0.86 -18.08 0.98
CA GLU A 3 -2.17 -17.47 0.94
C GLU A 3 -2.01 -15.98 0.63
N SER A 4 -2.60 -15.56 -0.49
CA SER A 4 -2.55 -14.19 -0.96
C SER A 4 -3.91 -13.81 -1.50
N VAL A 5 -4.23 -12.52 -1.41
CA VAL A 5 -5.44 -11.94 -1.99
C VAL A 5 -5.01 -11.03 -3.11
N GLN A 6 -5.67 -11.18 -4.26
CA GLN A 6 -5.50 -10.31 -5.42
C GLN A 6 -6.86 -9.79 -5.88
N ALA A 7 -6.85 -8.55 -6.38
CA ALA A 7 -7.97 -7.92 -7.06
C ALA A 7 -7.43 -6.94 -8.10
N GLU A 8 -8.23 -6.66 -9.12
CA GLU A 8 -7.99 -5.57 -10.05
C GLU A 8 -9.08 -4.52 -9.84
N VAL A 9 -8.67 -3.26 -9.67
CA VAL A 9 -9.58 -2.14 -9.43
C VAL A 9 -9.34 -1.08 -10.49
N MET A 10 -10.41 -0.71 -11.20
CA MET A 10 -10.36 0.42 -12.12
C MET A 10 -10.28 1.72 -11.32
N MET A 11 -9.21 2.47 -11.51
CA MET A 11 -8.99 3.77 -10.87
C MET A 11 -8.92 4.87 -11.92
N SER A 12 -9.37 6.07 -11.56
CA SER A 12 -9.14 7.29 -12.32
C SER A 12 -7.84 7.95 -11.87
N PHE A 13 -6.82 7.99 -12.73
CA PHE A 13 -5.64 8.81 -12.53
C PHE A 13 -5.96 10.26 -12.90
N LEU A 14 -5.89 11.16 -11.92
CA LEU A 14 -6.22 12.58 -12.05
C LEU A 14 -4.94 13.36 -12.37
N VAL A 15 -4.84 13.88 -13.59
CA VAL A 15 -3.66 14.64 -14.06
C VAL A 15 -3.89 16.15 -13.92
N SER A 16 -5.10 16.60 -14.21
CA SER A 16 -5.58 17.97 -13.96
C SER A 16 -7.07 17.95 -13.62
N GLU A 17 -7.69 19.11 -13.44
CA GLU A 17 -9.15 19.20 -13.23
C GLU A 17 -9.96 18.68 -14.43
N GLU A 18 -9.43 18.83 -15.65
CA GLU A 18 -10.09 18.43 -16.90
C GLU A 18 -9.60 17.11 -17.48
N LEU A 19 -8.44 16.60 -17.04
CA LEU A 19 -7.80 15.42 -17.61
C LEU A 19 -7.69 14.27 -16.61
N SER A 20 -8.36 13.17 -16.92
CA SER A 20 -8.21 11.91 -16.18
C SER A 20 -8.22 10.68 -17.08
N PHE A 21 -7.51 9.64 -16.65
CA PHE A 21 -7.42 8.35 -17.34
C PHE A 21 -7.92 7.24 -16.45
N ARG A 22 -8.75 6.32 -16.99
CA ARG A 22 -9.10 5.10 -16.28
C ARG A 22 -8.05 4.03 -16.53
N ILE A 23 -7.44 3.54 -15.47
CA ILE A 23 -6.41 2.51 -15.52
C ILE A 23 -6.78 1.33 -14.59
N PRO A 24 -6.51 0.08 -14.99
CA PRO A 24 -6.56 -1.04 -14.06
C PRO A 24 -5.37 -0.97 -13.11
N VAL A 25 -5.64 -1.14 -11.81
CA VAL A 25 -4.62 -1.20 -10.76
C VAL A 25 -4.76 -2.53 -10.04
N GLU A 26 -3.67 -3.28 -9.98
CA GLU A 26 -3.64 -4.55 -9.26
C GLU A 26 -3.42 -4.28 -7.77
N LEU A 27 -4.29 -4.83 -6.94
CA LEU A 27 -4.16 -4.89 -5.49
C LEU A 27 -3.65 -6.26 -5.10
N ARG A 28 -2.62 -6.31 -4.25
CA ARG A 28 -2.08 -7.56 -3.73
C ARG A 28 -1.82 -7.48 -2.23
N TYR A 29 -2.23 -8.53 -1.54
CA TYR A 29 -1.94 -8.81 -0.14
C TYR A 29 -1.30 -10.19 -0.04
N ASP A 30 -0.26 -10.35 0.77
CA ASP A 30 0.45 -11.62 0.99
C ASP A 30 0.52 -11.88 2.50
N ALA A 31 0.02 -13.03 2.97
CA ALA A 31 0.00 -13.32 4.41
C ALA A 31 1.40 -13.39 5.06
N ARG A 32 2.47 -13.48 4.26
CA ARG A 32 3.87 -13.40 4.73
C ARG A 32 4.32 -11.99 5.07
N ASP A 33 3.59 -10.99 4.58
CA ASP A 33 3.80 -9.58 4.86
C ASP A 33 2.44 -8.98 5.24
N PRO A 34 1.88 -9.42 6.39
CA PRO A 34 0.47 -9.23 6.72
C PRO A 34 0.10 -7.77 7.03
N TYR A 35 1.10 -6.90 7.11
CA TYR A 35 0.94 -5.48 7.37
C TYR A 35 0.84 -4.64 6.08
N ALA A 36 1.23 -5.18 4.93
CA ALA A 36 1.35 -4.41 3.69
C ALA A 36 0.29 -4.77 2.65
N ILE A 37 -0.19 -3.74 1.95
CA ILE A 37 -0.89 -3.87 0.67
C ILE A 37 0.02 -3.32 -0.42
N ARG A 38 0.02 -3.98 -1.57
CA ARG A 38 0.72 -3.54 -2.78
C ARG A 38 -0.27 -3.10 -3.85
N LEU A 39 -0.07 -1.91 -4.41
CA LEU A 39 -0.73 -1.41 -5.61
C LEU A 39 0.26 -1.44 -6.78
N THR A 40 -0.08 -2.13 -7.86
CA THR A 40 0.72 -2.14 -9.08
C THR A 40 -0.06 -1.44 -10.21
N PHE A 41 0.54 -0.36 -10.72
CA PHE A 41 0.00 0.48 -11.78
C PHE A 41 0.63 0.09 -13.11
N HIS A 42 -0.21 -0.25 -14.09
CA HIS A 42 0.22 -0.55 -15.46
C HIS A 42 -0.04 0.67 -16.36
N LEU A 43 0.89 1.61 -16.37
CA LEU A 43 0.80 2.81 -17.21
C LEU A 43 1.23 2.47 -18.65
N PRO A 44 0.51 2.94 -19.70
CA PRO A 44 0.86 2.63 -21.07
C PRO A 44 2.27 3.11 -21.44
N GLY A 45 3.13 2.18 -21.85
CA GLY A 45 4.49 2.49 -22.32
C GLY A 45 5.58 2.47 -21.25
N ASP A 46 5.21 2.30 -19.98
CA ASP A 46 6.15 2.25 -18.86
C ASP A 46 6.21 0.85 -18.21
N ALA A 47 7.28 0.60 -17.45
CA ALA A 47 7.35 -0.57 -16.60
C ALA A 47 6.32 -0.46 -15.45
N PRO A 48 5.70 -1.56 -15.00
CA PRO A 48 4.74 -1.52 -13.90
C PRO A 48 5.37 -0.91 -12.63
N VAL A 49 4.69 0.08 -12.05
CA VAL A 49 5.14 0.74 -10.83
C VAL A 49 4.38 0.14 -9.66
N THR A 50 5.10 -0.33 -8.64
CA THR A 50 4.48 -0.93 -7.44
C THR A 50 4.73 -0.07 -6.20
N TRP A 51 3.65 0.26 -5.51
CA TRP A 51 3.65 0.94 -4.22
C TRP A 51 3.25 -0.01 -3.11
N ALA A 52 3.95 0.03 -1.99
CA ALA A 52 3.59 -0.70 -0.78
C ALA A 52 3.27 0.29 0.34
N PHE A 53 2.20 0.04 1.08
CA PHE A 53 1.83 0.82 2.25
C PHE A 53 1.02 -0.02 3.23
N GLY A 54 0.78 0.52 4.43
CA GLY A 54 0.09 -0.19 5.50
C GLY A 54 -1.34 -0.59 5.09
N ARG A 55 -1.71 -1.83 5.40
CA ARG A 55 -3.08 -2.32 5.26
C ARG A 55 -4.07 -1.46 6.04
N GLU A 56 -3.70 -1.09 7.27
CA GLU A 56 -4.48 -0.20 8.13
C GLU A 56 -4.65 1.19 7.53
N LEU A 57 -3.65 1.69 6.78
CA LEU A 57 -3.77 3.00 6.11
C LEU A 57 -4.90 2.99 5.07
N LEU A 58 -5.09 1.88 4.33
CA LEU A 58 -6.22 1.76 3.41
C LEU A 58 -7.55 1.69 4.17
N LEU A 59 -7.60 0.91 5.25
CA LEU A 59 -8.80 0.74 6.07
C LEU A 59 -9.26 2.08 6.66
N ASP A 60 -8.35 2.79 7.32
CA ASP A 60 -8.64 4.11 7.89
C ASP A 60 -8.98 5.12 6.79
N GLY A 61 -8.22 5.10 5.69
CA GLY A 61 -8.32 6.03 4.58
C GLY A 61 -9.63 5.99 3.80
N ILE A 62 -10.32 4.86 3.82
CA ILE A 62 -11.67 4.74 3.26
C ILE A 62 -12.70 5.51 4.11
N ASN A 63 -12.45 5.70 5.41
CA ASN A 63 -13.39 6.29 6.36
C ASN A 63 -13.04 7.74 6.74
N LYS A 64 -11.75 8.09 6.80
CA LYS A 64 -11.27 9.41 7.20
C LYS A 64 -9.95 9.75 6.48
N PRO A 65 -9.61 11.04 6.31
CA PRO A 65 -8.29 11.42 5.81
C PRO A 65 -7.16 10.92 6.72
N CYS A 66 -6.14 10.27 6.14
CA CYS A 66 -4.96 9.80 6.87
C CYS A 66 -3.73 9.62 5.96
N GLY A 67 -2.55 9.57 6.58
CA GLY A 67 -1.26 9.33 5.91
C GLY A 67 -0.35 10.55 5.95
N ASP A 68 0.69 10.48 6.77
CA ASP A 68 1.63 11.59 7.02
C ASP A 68 2.89 11.54 6.15
N GLY A 69 3.01 10.54 5.28
CA GLY A 69 4.17 10.32 4.42
C GLY A 69 3.85 10.43 2.93
N ASP A 70 4.53 9.57 2.17
CA ASP A 70 4.43 9.51 0.71
C ASP A 70 3.06 9.04 0.22
N VAL A 71 2.30 8.35 1.08
CA VAL A 71 0.94 7.88 0.78
C VAL A 71 -0.05 8.59 1.70
N HIS A 72 -1.08 9.18 1.09
CA HIS A 72 -2.21 9.78 1.80
C HIS A 72 -3.52 9.33 1.16
N ILE A 73 -4.48 8.93 1.99
CA ILE A 73 -5.76 8.37 1.57
C ILE A 73 -6.88 9.15 2.25
N ALA A 74 -7.92 9.52 1.50
CA ALA A 74 -9.07 10.23 2.05
C ALA A 74 -10.36 9.91 1.29
N PRO A 75 -11.50 9.79 1.98
CA PRO A 75 -12.80 9.71 1.31
C PRO A 75 -13.12 11.05 0.64
N THR A 76 -13.84 10.99 -0.48
CA THR A 76 -14.40 12.18 -1.13
C THR A 76 -15.56 12.77 -0.34
N HIS A 77 -16.38 11.91 0.25
CA HIS A 77 -17.46 12.27 1.16
C HIS A 77 -17.38 11.38 2.42
N PRO A 78 -16.98 11.92 3.59
CA PRO A 78 -16.77 11.11 4.80
C PRO A 78 -18.02 10.41 5.34
N GLU A 79 -19.21 10.95 5.06
CA GLU A 79 -20.49 10.46 5.61
C GLU A 79 -21.12 9.31 4.78
N GLU A 80 -20.57 9.02 3.60
CA GLU A 80 -21.11 8.01 2.68
C GLU A 80 -19.99 7.13 2.12
N LEU A 81 -20.30 5.86 1.84
CA LEU A 81 -19.38 4.97 1.16
C LEU A 81 -19.22 5.44 -0.30
N SER A 82 -18.24 6.31 -0.51
CA SER A 82 -18.06 7.13 -1.70
C SER A 82 -16.75 6.79 -2.41
N ASP A 83 -16.32 7.63 -3.35
CA ASP A 83 -15.00 7.50 -3.93
C ASP A 83 -13.92 7.83 -2.90
N VAL A 84 -12.74 7.23 -3.05
CA VAL A 84 -11.55 7.44 -2.21
C VAL A 84 -10.45 8.02 -3.08
N HIS A 85 -9.80 9.07 -2.58
CA HIS A 85 -8.59 9.61 -3.14
C HIS A 85 -7.36 8.95 -2.53
N ILE A 86 -6.46 8.47 -3.38
CA ILE A 86 -5.15 7.93 -3.02
C ILE A 86 -4.09 8.83 -3.65
N ARG A 87 -3.36 9.57 -2.82
CA ARG A 87 -2.26 10.43 -3.24
C ARG A 87 -0.94 9.73 -2.94
N LEU A 88 -0.10 9.62 -3.97
CA LEU A 88 1.26 9.10 -3.89
C LEU A 88 2.24 10.24 -4.18
N GLN A 89 3.32 10.35 -3.40
CA GLN A 89 4.31 11.42 -3.53
C GLN A 89 5.73 10.85 -3.43
N VAL A 90 6.60 11.25 -4.36
CA VAL A 90 8.04 10.98 -4.28
C VAL A 90 8.77 12.28 -4.56
N GLY A 91 9.49 12.79 -3.55
CA GLY A 91 10.12 14.11 -3.64
C GLY A 91 9.07 15.21 -3.92
N GLY A 92 9.23 15.92 -5.04
CA GLY A 92 8.30 16.96 -5.49
C GLY A 92 7.15 16.45 -6.36
N ASP A 93 7.22 15.22 -6.86
CA ASP A 93 6.24 14.67 -7.79
C ASP A 93 5.07 14.04 -7.04
N ARG A 94 3.85 14.25 -7.55
CA ARG A 94 2.61 13.73 -6.97
C ARG A 94 1.74 13.06 -8.03
N ALA A 95 1.15 11.94 -7.66
CA ALA A 95 0.11 11.27 -8.41
C ALA A 95 -1.16 11.16 -7.56
N LEU A 96 -2.32 11.49 -8.14
CA LEU A 96 -3.61 11.41 -7.46
C LEU A 96 -4.52 10.44 -8.19
N PHE A 97 -5.02 9.45 -7.46
CA PHE A 97 -5.94 8.45 -7.98
C PHE A 97 -7.29 8.56 -7.26
N ARG A 98 -8.38 8.33 -8.00
CA ARG A 98 -9.72 8.18 -7.47
C ARG A 98 -10.23 6.76 -7.74
N ALA A 99 -10.73 6.09 -6.72
CA ALA A 99 -11.29 4.74 -6.82
C ALA A 99 -12.61 4.67 -6.06
N SER A 100 -13.55 3.83 -6.51
CA SER A 100 -14.74 3.54 -5.71
C SER A 100 -14.34 2.78 -4.43
N ALA A 101 -14.92 3.12 -3.27
CA ALA A 101 -14.63 2.41 -2.03
C ALA A 101 -15.04 0.94 -2.06
N ALA A 102 -16.14 0.58 -2.72
CA ALA A 102 -16.71 -0.77 -2.69
C ALA A 102 -15.72 -1.90 -3.05
N PRO A 103 -14.97 -1.85 -4.17
CA PRO A 103 -13.96 -2.87 -4.46
C PRO A 103 -12.78 -2.88 -3.48
N LEU A 104 -12.42 -1.72 -2.91
CA LEU A 104 -11.35 -1.63 -1.90
C LEU A 104 -11.78 -2.31 -0.59
N VAL A 105 -13.03 -2.08 -0.16
CA VAL A 105 -13.64 -2.74 1.00
C VAL A 105 -13.73 -4.24 0.78
N ALA A 106 -14.22 -4.68 -0.38
CA ALA A 106 -14.30 -6.11 -0.70
C ALA A 106 -12.92 -6.79 -0.72
N PHE A 107 -11.87 -6.07 -1.13
CA PHE A 107 -10.50 -6.54 -1.04
C PHE A 107 -10.05 -6.66 0.42
N LEU A 108 -10.24 -5.61 1.23
CA LEU A 108 -9.89 -5.62 2.65
C LEU A 108 -10.60 -6.74 3.42
N ASP A 109 -11.89 -6.96 3.20
CA ASP A 109 -12.66 -8.05 3.81
C ASP A 109 -12.02 -9.42 3.53
N ARG A 110 -11.51 -9.64 2.32
CA ARG A 110 -10.80 -10.87 1.97
C ARG A 110 -9.44 -10.97 2.65
N THR A 111 -8.74 -9.85 2.85
CA THR A 111 -7.49 -9.83 3.62
C THR A 111 -7.72 -10.13 5.11
N ASP A 112 -8.81 -9.60 5.68
CA ASP A 112 -9.16 -9.80 7.10
C ASP A 112 -9.58 -11.24 7.39
N ARG A 113 -10.33 -11.88 6.47
CA ARG A 113 -10.63 -13.32 6.55
C ARG A 113 -9.39 -14.20 6.52
N LEU A 114 -8.33 -13.73 5.85
CA LEU A 114 -7.09 -14.47 5.73
C LEU A 114 -6.19 -14.25 6.95
N VAL A 115 -6.03 -12.99 7.36
CA VAL A 115 -5.30 -12.57 8.55
C VAL A 115 -6.11 -11.46 9.22
N PRO A 116 -6.83 -11.75 10.31
CA PRO A 116 -7.59 -10.73 11.00
C PRO A 116 -6.70 -9.58 11.46
N LEU A 117 -7.19 -8.35 11.36
CA LEU A 117 -6.48 -7.20 11.92
C LEU A 117 -6.20 -7.40 13.42
N GLY A 118 -4.98 -7.10 13.84
CA GLY A 118 -4.48 -7.34 15.20
C GLY A 118 -3.97 -8.76 15.47
N GLN A 119 -4.15 -9.70 14.52
CA GLN A 119 -3.62 -11.08 14.63
C GLN A 119 -2.41 -11.35 13.74
N GLU A 120 -1.85 -10.31 13.12
CA GLU A 120 -0.72 -10.43 12.20
C GLU A 120 0.51 -11.08 12.86
N ARG A 121 0.72 -10.82 14.15
CA ARG A 121 1.82 -11.38 14.94
C ARG A 121 1.77 -12.90 15.07
N ASN A 122 0.60 -13.51 14.92
CA ASN A 122 0.45 -14.96 15.05
C ASN A 122 0.97 -15.73 13.83
N LEU A 123 1.26 -15.03 12.72
CA LEU A 123 1.79 -15.62 11.48
C LEU A 123 3.29 -15.45 11.33
N GLY A 124 3.88 -14.52 12.08
CA GLY A 124 5.32 -14.30 12.10
C GLY A 124 5.96 -15.16 13.17
N ASP A 125 6.73 -16.17 12.76
CA ASP A 125 7.87 -16.61 13.56
C ASP A 125 8.88 -15.45 13.55
N PHE A 126 8.69 -14.49 14.46
CA PHE A 126 9.76 -13.58 14.87
C PHE A 126 10.78 -14.37 15.71
N GLU A 127 11.30 -15.49 15.18
CA GLU A 127 12.35 -16.28 15.83
C GLU A 127 13.68 -15.52 15.83
N GLU A 128 13.87 -14.59 14.89
CA GLU A 128 15.02 -13.69 14.89
C GLU A 128 14.72 -12.49 15.79
N ASN A 129 15.54 -12.32 16.83
CA ASN A 129 15.45 -11.17 17.72
C ASN A 129 15.65 -9.90 16.87
N LEU A 130 14.66 -9.00 16.92
CA LEU A 130 14.69 -7.71 16.20
C LEU A 130 16.00 -6.95 16.45
N ASP A 131 16.54 -7.03 17.66
CA ASP A 131 17.81 -6.39 18.01
C ASP A 131 18.99 -6.98 17.23
N GLU A 132 19.02 -8.30 17.04
CA GLU A 132 20.08 -8.99 16.30
C GLU A 132 20.02 -8.68 14.80
N ALA A 133 18.81 -8.62 14.23
CA ALA A 133 18.60 -8.23 12.83
C ALA A 133 19.00 -6.77 12.58
N LEU A 134 18.66 -5.85 13.50
CA LEU A 134 19.04 -4.44 13.41
C LEU A 134 20.55 -4.25 13.53
N ASP A 135 21.20 -4.93 14.48
CA ASP A 135 22.65 -4.86 14.66
C ASP A 135 23.40 -5.32 13.40
N LYS A 136 22.91 -6.37 12.74
CA LYS A 136 23.48 -6.87 11.49
C LYS A 136 23.36 -5.86 10.35
N ILE A 137 22.19 -5.26 10.13
CA ILE A 137 21.97 -4.24 9.09
C ILE A 137 22.87 -3.01 9.33
N LEU A 138 22.99 -2.57 10.58
CA LEU A 138 23.84 -1.44 10.95
C LEU A 138 25.34 -1.75 10.86
N ALA A 139 25.74 -3.01 11.09
CA ALA A 139 27.12 -3.45 10.86
C ALA A 139 27.45 -3.49 9.36
N GLU A 140 26.57 -4.04 8.53
CA GLU A 140 26.73 -4.11 7.07
C GLU A 140 26.80 -2.71 6.42
N SER A 141 25.99 -1.75 6.92
CA SER A 141 26.01 -0.36 6.44
C SER A 141 27.35 0.33 6.70
N ARG A 142 27.93 0.14 7.90
CA ARG A 142 29.24 0.71 8.27
C ARG A 142 30.41 0.08 7.50
N GLN A 143 30.30 -1.21 7.18
CA GLN A 143 31.31 -1.91 6.38
C GLN A 143 31.35 -1.40 4.93
N ASN A 144 30.18 -1.09 4.36
CA ASN A 144 30.07 -0.53 3.01
C ASN A 144 30.64 0.89 2.92
N GLU A 145 30.50 1.69 3.97
CA GLU A 145 31.10 3.04 4.04
C GLU A 145 32.64 2.98 4.16
N GLN A 146 33.20 1.98 4.85
CA GLN A 146 34.65 1.81 4.99
C GLN A 146 35.33 1.24 3.74
N ASN A 147 34.62 0.47 2.91
CA ASN A 147 35.15 -0.09 1.67
C ASN A 147 35.03 0.87 0.47
N ALA A 148 34.34 2.00 0.62
CA ALA A 148 34.11 2.99 -0.43
C ALA A 148 35.10 4.19 -0.39
N GLY A 149 36.04 4.20 0.56
CA GLY A 149 37.12 5.20 0.69
C GLY A 149 38.49 4.63 0.33
#